data_AF-A0A1W9UUJ7-F1
#
_entry.id   AF-A0A1W9UUJ7-F1
#
_cell.length_a   1.000
_cell.length_b   1.000
_cell.length_c   1.000
_cell.angle_alpha   90.00
_cell.angle_beta   90.00
_cell.angle_gamma   90.00
#
_symmetry.space_group_name_H-M   'P 1'
#
loop_
_entity.id
_entity.type
_entity.pdbx_description
1 polymer ?
#
loop_
_entity_poly.entity_id
_entity_poly.type
_entity_poly.pdbx_seq_one_letter_code
_entity_poly.pdbx_strand_id
1 'polypeptide(L)' 'PNIQAFDRSAGELADYLLEKAGVAVLPGTAFGSGGKGHLRLSYANSPENIQKALEHMAAALSEL' A
#
# COMPACT_ATOMS: atom_id res chain seq x y z
N PRO A 1 -5.00 -0.28 -5.86
CA PRO A 1 -5.70 0.78 -5.08
C PRO A 1 -5.23 2.17 -5.48
N ASN A 2 -6.15 3.15 -5.62
CA ASN A 2 -5.80 4.54 -5.88
C ASN A 2 -5.24 5.18 -4.59
N ILE A 3 -4.15 5.94 -4.71
CA ILE A 3 -3.47 6.60 -3.59
C ILE A 3 -3.30 8.11 -3.80
N GLN A 4 -3.98 8.69 -4.78
CA GLN A 4 -3.83 10.11 -5.13
C GLN A 4 -4.34 11.07 -4.05
N ALA A 5 -5.06 10.55 -3.04
CA ALA A 5 -5.44 11.33 -1.86
C ALA A 5 -4.26 11.61 -0.93
N PHE A 6 -3.17 10.86 -1.05
CA PHE A 6 -1.94 11.07 -0.29
C PHE A 6 -0.97 11.89 -1.12
N ASP A 7 -0.35 12.91 -0.53
CA ASP A 7 0.65 13.77 -1.19
C ASP A 7 2.02 13.07 -1.28
N ARG A 8 2.03 11.86 -1.85
CA ARG A 8 3.19 10.97 -1.93
C ARG A 8 3.14 10.14 -3.21
N SER A 9 4.31 9.77 -3.71
CA SER A 9 4.41 8.80 -4.81
C SER A 9 4.05 7.38 -4.32
N ALA A 10 3.73 6.50 -5.28
CA ALA A 10 3.43 5.10 -4.96
C ALA A 10 4.62 4.34 -4.37
N GLY A 11 5.86 4.74 -4.70
CA GLY A 11 7.07 4.17 -4.11
C GLY A 11 7.20 4.60 -2.64
N GLU A 12 7.15 5.90 -2.37
CA GLU A 12 7.26 6.44 -1.01
C GLU A 12 6.16 5.90 -0.08
N LEU A 13 4.94 5.75 -0.58
CA LEU A 13 3.86 5.18 0.22
C LEU A 13 4.04 3.67 0.44
N ALA A 14 4.60 2.94 -0.52
CA ALA A 14 4.92 1.52 -0.35
C ALA A 14 6.01 1.32 0.72
N ASP A 15 7.07 2.13 0.69
CA ASP A 15 8.14 2.10 1.68
C ASP A 15 7.61 2.49 3.06
N TYR A 16 6.79 3.54 3.15
CA TYR A 16 6.13 3.93 4.40
C TYR A 16 5.29 2.81 5.01
N LEU A 17 4.46 2.13 4.22
CA LEU A 17 3.65 1.01 4.69
C LEU A 17 4.50 -0.20 5.11
N LEU A 18 5.62 -0.44 4.43
CA LEU A 18 6.55 -1.49 4.84
C LEU A 18 7.19 -1.18 6.20
N GLU A 19 7.71 0.04 6.36
CA GLU A 19 8.43 0.45 7.57
C GLU A 19 7.51 0.67 8.78
N LYS A 20 6.38 1.34 8.60
CA LYS A 20 5.47 1.73 9.70
C LYS A 20 4.43 0.65 10.01
N ALA A 21 3.87 0.01 8.98
CA ALA A 21 2.78 -0.96 9.13
C ALA A 21 3.24 -2.42 9.05
N GLY A 22 4.48 -2.67 8.59
CA GLY A 22 4.97 -4.02 8.32
C GLY A 22 4.27 -4.68 7.13
N VAL A 23 3.68 -3.90 6.21
CA VAL A 23 2.90 -4.42 5.07
C VAL A 23 3.61 -4.10 3.75
N ALA A 24 4.13 -5.15 3.11
CA ALA A 24 4.74 -5.04 1.80
C ALA A 24 3.66 -4.92 0.69
N VAL A 25 3.77 -3.86 -0.11
CA VAL A 25 2.94 -3.60 -1.30
C VAL A 25 3.83 -3.21 -2.47
N LEU A 26 3.30 -3.26 -3.69
CA LEU A 26 4.06 -2.82 -4.86
C LEU A 26 3.54 -1.48 -5.39
N PRO A 27 4.43 -0.55 -5.80
CA PRO A 27 4.01 0.60 -6.59
C PRO A 27 3.48 0.13 -7.94
N GLY A 28 2.36 0.71 -8.38
CA GLY A 28 1.74 0.36 -9.66
C GLY A 28 2.66 0.63 -10.86
N THR A 29 3.60 1.57 -10.72
CA THR A 29 4.63 1.88 -11.73
C THR A 29 5.58 0.72 -12.02
N ALA A 30 5.66 -0.29 -11.15
CA ALA A 30 6.36 -1.55 -11.43
C ALA A 30 5.76 -2.32 -12.64
N PHE A 31 4.54 -1.96 -13.07
CA PHE A 31 3.83 -2.54 -14.22
C PHE A 31 3.72 -1.54 -15.39
N GLY A 32 4.49 -0.45 -15.36
CA GLY A 32 4.47 0.60 -16.38
C GLY A 32 3.77 1.89 -15.94
N SER A 33 3.84 2.90 -16.79
CA SER A 33 3.37 4.26 -16.48
C SER A 33 1.87 4.36 -16.17
N GLY A 34 1.06 3.44 -16.69
CA GLY A 34 -0.38 3.35 -16.42
C GLY A 34 -0.72 3.07 -14.95
N GLY A 35 0.22 2.57 -14.14
CA GLY A 35 0.04 2.34 -12.71
C GLY A 35 0.39 3.54 -11.81
N LYS A 36 0.68 4.72 -12.38
CA LYS A 36 0.96 5.92 -11.59
C LYS A 36 -0.23 6.25 -10.68
N GLY A 37 0.06 6.66 -9.44
CA GLY A 37 -0.96 6.98 -8.44
C GLY A 37 -1.70 5.77 -7.89
N HIS A 38 -1.20 4.55 -8.12
CA HIS A 38 -1.80 3.32 -7.62
C HIS A 38 -0.78 2.41 -6.94
N LEU A 39 -1.24 1.62 -5.99
CA LEU A 39 -0.55 0.46 -5.42
C LEU A 39 -1.14 -0.84 -5.96
N ARG A 40 -0.37 -1.93 -5.90
CA ARG A 40 -0.81 -3.30 -6.12
C ARG A 40 -0.72 -4.08 -4.81
N LEU A 41 -1.80 -4.80 -4.49
CA LEU A 41 -1.89 -5.68 -3.33
C LEU A 41 -2.04 -7.12 -3.82
N SER A 42 -1.38 -8.06 -3.15
CA SER A 42 -1.62 -9.49 -3.30
C SER A 42 -2.61 -9.95 -2.23
N TYR A 43 -3.74 -10.51 -2.66
CA TYR A 43 -4.75 -11.10 -1.77
C TYR A 43 -4.64 -12.64 -1.71
N ALA A 44 -3.57 -13.22 -2.25
CA ALA A 44 -3.30 -14.66 -2.18
C ALA A 44 -2.72 -15.03 -0.80
N ASN A 45 -3.51 -14.86 0.26
CA ASN A 45 -3.17 -15.14 1.65
C ASN A 45 -4.44 -15.48 2.44
N SER A 46 -4.32 -15.88 3.71
CA SER A 46 -5.49 -16.17 4.55
C SER A 46 -6.31 -14.90 4.82
N PRO A 47 -7.65 -15.01 4.98
CA PRO A 47 -8.50 -13.87 5.34
C PRO A 47 -8.03 -13.14 6.60
N GLU A 48 -7.53 -13.87 7.59
CA GLU A 48 -7.03 -13.32 8.86
C GLU A 48 -5.79 -12.46 8.65
N ASN A 49 -4.84 -12.92 7.83
CA ASN A 49 -3.65 -12.14 7.49
C ASN A 49 -4.00 -10.90 6.66
N ILE A 50 -4.95 -11.02 5.74
CA ILE A 50 -5.44 -9.88 4.95
C ILE A 50 -6.09 -8.85 5.88
N GLN A 51 -6.96 -9.28 6.78
CA GLN A 51 -7.62 -8.41 7.75
C GLN A 51 -6.59 -7.68 8.62
N LYS A 52 -5.61 -8.40 9.17
CA LYS A 52 -4.53 -7.81 9.97
C LYS A 52 -3.71 -6.78 9.18
N ALA A 53 -3.37 -7.08 7.93
CA ALA A 53 -2.65 -6.14 7.07
C ALA A 53 -3.47 -4.87 6.80
N LEU A 54 -4.77 -5.01 6.55
CA LEU A 54 -5.67 -3.86 6.36
C LEU A 54 -5.77 -2.99 7.62
N GLU A 55 -5.86 -3.60 8.81
CA GLU A 55 -5.88 -2.88 10.09
C GLU A 55 -4.59 -2.08 10.32
N HIS A 56 -3.43 -2.71 10.08
CA HIS A 56 -2.14 -2.04 10.19
C HIS A 56 -1.99 -0.89 9.18
N MET A 57 -2.42 -1.11 7.92
CA MET A 57 -2.44 -0.07 6.90
C MET A 57 -3.36 1.09 7.31
N ALA A 58 -4.57 0.81 7.80
CA ALA A 58 -5.51 1.84 8.22
C ALA A 58 -4.93 2.71 9.34
N ALA A 59 -4.32 2.10 10.37
CA ALA A 59 -3.67 2.82 11.45
C ALA A 59 -2.53 3.71 10.93
N ALA A 60 -1.62 3.17 10.12
CA ALA A 60 -0.49 3.94 9.59
C ALA A 60 -0.92 5.07 8.65
N LEU A 61 -1.93 4.85 7.80
CA LEU A 61 -2.43 5.85 6.85
C LEU A 61 -3.21 6.98 7.53
N SER A 62 -3.82 6.73 8.70
CA SER A 62 -4.48 7.80 9.47
C SER A 62 -3.53 8.84 10.08
N GLU A 63 -2.23 8.55 10.09
CA GLU A 63 -1.19 9.47 10.55
C GLU A 63 -0.64 10.37 9.41
N LEU A 64 -1.15 10.23 8.18
CA LEU A 64 -0.77 11.02 7.00
C LEU A 64 -1.80 12.09 6.67
#